data_AF-A0A6M5JEW9-F1
#
_entry.id   AF-A0A6M5JEW9-F1
#
_cell.length_a   1.000
_cell.length_b   1.000
_cell.length_c   1.000
_cell.angle_alpha   90.00
_cell.angle_beta   90.00
_cell.angle_gamma   90.00
#
_symmetry.space_group_name_H-M   'P 1'
#
loop_
_entity.id
_entity.type
_entity.pdbx_description
1 polymer ?
#
loop_
_entity_poly.entity_id
_entity_poly.type
_entity_poly.pdbx_seq_one_letter_code
_entity_poly.pdbx_strand_id
1 'polypeptide(L)'
;MANLLHEYWENQNGGEFGPVRERADQLRSILTPGARLVFSVHASSWHQAMRMHNDRLGYGEYQPTEGVPDHFYSEEEVAEQDAYLTNRTVR
;
A
#
# COMPACT_ATOMS: atom_id res chain seq x y z
N MET A 1 13.01 10.95 6.28
CA MET A 1 11.62 11.13 5.84
C MET A 1 10.92 9.84 6.18
N ALA A 2 9.81 9.91 6.91
CA ALA A 2 8.94 8.77 7.16
C ALA A 2 8.57 8.09 5.84
N ASN A 3 8.66 6.76 5.80
CA ASN A 3 8.26 5.95 4.65
C ASN A 3 7.41 4.79 5.14
N LEU A 4 6.26 4.57 4.50
CA LEU A 4 5.48 3.37 4.72
C LEU A 4 5.77 2.34 3.63
N LEU A 5 5.76 1.06 4.01
CA LEU A 5 5.64 -0.07 3.11
C LEU A 5 4.22 -0.12 2.57
N HIS A 6 4.10 -0.10 1.25
CA HIS A 6 2.89 -0.37 0.50
C HIS A 6 3.01 -1.69 -0.23
N GLU A 7 1.90 -2.39 -0.38
CA GLU A 7 1.84 -3.67 -1.06
C GLU A 7 0.70 -3.69 -2.07
N TYR A 8 0.97 -4.34 -3.20
CA TYR A 8 -0.04 -4.71 -4.18
C TYR A 8 -0.32 -6.20 -4.10
N TRP A 9 -1.57 -6.53 -3.81
CA TRP A 9 -2.08 -7.89 -3.73
C TRP A 9 -3.11 -8.12 -4.82
N GLU A 10 -3.04 -9.23 -5.54
CA GLU A 10 -3.98 -9.51 -6.63
C GLU A 10 -4.53 -10.94 -6.61
N ASN A 11 -5.75 -11.08 -7.09
CA ASN A 11 -6.35 -12.36 -7.49
C ASN A 11 -6.99 -12.25 -8.89
N GLN A 12 -7.70 -13.28 -9.32
CA GLN A 12 -8.38 -13.32 -10.61
C GLN A 12 -9.46 -12.22 -10.82
N ASN A 13 -9.92 -11.57 -9.74
CA ASN A 13 -10.99 -10.58 -9.77
C ASN A 13 -10.47 -9.13 -9.69
N GLY A 14 -9.17 -8.92 -9.47
CA GLY A 14 -8.56 -7.60 -9.35
C GLY A 14 -7.47 -7.55 -8.29
N GLY A 15 -7.00 -6.34 -7.99
CA GLY A 15 -5.98 -6.14 -6.97
C GLY A 15 -6.24 -4.95 -6.06
N GLU A 16 -5.59 -4.99 -4.90
CA GLU A 16 -5.65 -4.02 -3.83
C GLU A 16 -4.25 -3.44 -3.61
N PHE A 17 -4.14 -2.12 -3.57
CA PHE A 17 -2.90 -1.41 -3.27
C PHE A 17 -3.09 -0.50 -2.05
N GLY A 18 -2.19 -0.57 -1.08
CA GLY A 18 -2.26 0.30 0.09
C GLY A 18 -1.07 0.11 1.04
N PRO A 19 -0.95 1.01 2.04
CA PRO A 19 0.04 0.83 3.10
C PRO A 19 -0.28 -0.44 3.90
N VAL A 20 0.74 -1.18 4.32
CA VAL A 20 0.56 -2.36 5.17
C VAL A 20 0.03 -1.92 6.53
N ARG A 21 -1.14 -2.44 6.89
CA ARG A 21 -1.85 -2.18 8.15
C ARG A 21 -2.50 -3.46 8.64
N GLU A 22 -2.57 -3.63 9.96
CA GLU A 22 -3.18 -4.83 10.56
C GLU A 22 -4.62 -5.04 10.08
N ARG A 23 -5.43 -3.98 10.12
CA ARG A 23 -6.83 -4.04 9.70
C ARG A 23 -6.98 -4.42 8.23
N ALA A 24 -6.09 -3.93 7.36
CA ALA A 24 -6.13 -4.26 5.93
C ALA A 24 -5.82 -5.74 5.71
N ASP A 25 -4.78 -6.26 6.39
CA ASP A 25 -4.42 -7.68 6.33
C ASP A 25 -5.54 -8.60 6.85
N GLN A 26 -6.19 -8.23 7.96
CA GLN A 26 -7.34 -8.98 8.50
C GLN A 26 -8.49 -9.04 7.49
N LEU A 27 -8.79 -7.92 6.82
CA LEU A 27 -9.89 -7.83 5.87
C LEU A 27 -9.57 -8.45 4.51
N ARG A 28 -8.30 -8.58 4.10
CA ARG A 28 -7.92 -9.10 2.78
C ARG A 28 -8.46 -10.49 2.49
N SER A 29 -8.46 -11.36 3.50
CA SER A 29 -9.01 -12.72 3.36
C SER A 29 -10.51 -12.75 3.02
N ILE A 30 -11.23 -11.69 3.38
CA ILE A 30 -12.68 -11.53 3.16
C ILE A 30 -12.94 -10.77 1.86
N LEU A 31 -12.23 -9.65 1.65
CA LEU A 31 -12.47 -8.73 0.52
C LEU A 31 -11.85 -9.24 -0.79
N THR A 32 -10.67 -9.84 -0.69
CA THR A 32 -9.87 -10.28 -1.84
C THR A 32 -9.38 -11.71 -1.60
N PRO A 33 -10.30 -12.70 -1.46
CA PRO A 33 -9.95 -14.07 -1.13
C PRO A 33 -9.00 -14.67 -2.19
N GLY A 34 -7.95 -15.35 -1.73
CA GLY A 34 -6.95 -15.95 -2.60
C GLY A 34 -5.98 -14.96 -3.25
N ALA A 35 -5.99 -13.69 -2.83
CA ALA A 35 -5.00 -12.72 -3.28
C ALA A 35 -3.58 -13.14 -2.90
N ARG A 36 -2.64 -12.82 -3.78
CA ARG A 36 -1.21 -13.05 -3.58
C ARG A 36 -0.47 -11.73 -3.68
N LEU A 37 0.58 -11.59 -2.88
CA LEU A 37 1.46 -10.43 -2.97
C LEU A 37 2.19 -10.44 -4.31
N VAL A 38 2.09 -9.34 -5.05
CA VAL A 38 2.73 -9.17 -6.36
C VAL A 38 4.01 -8.34 -6.23
N PHE A 39 3.91 -7.19 -5.57
CA PHE A 39 5.05 -6.32 -5.30
C PHE A 39 4.82 -5.45 -4.07
N SER A 40 5.92 -4.91 -3.55
CA SER A 40 5.92 -3.93 -2.46
C SER A 40 6.81 -2.74 -2.80
N VAL A 41 6.46 -1.57 -2.27
CA VAL A 41 7.23 -0.32 -2.43
C VAL A 41 7.27 0.45 -1.12
N HIS A 42 8.32 1.24 -0.90
CA HIS A 42 8.36 2.21 0.18
C HIS A 42 8.13 3.62 -0.38
N ALA A 43 7.24 4.37 0.25
CA ALA A 43 6.90 5.73 -0.16
C ALA A 43 6.73 6.64 1.05
N SER A 44 7.07 7.92 0.89
CA SER A 44 6.92 8.97 1.89
C SER A 44 5.58 9.71 1.79
N SER A 45 4.81 9.45 0.73
CA SER A 45 3.46 10.02 0.57
C SER A 45 2.55 9.13 -0.27
N TRP A 46 1.24 9.38 -0.18
CA TRP A 46 0.25 8.67 -0.98
C TRP A 46 0.44 8.90 -2.48
N HIS A 47 0.69 10.12 -2.94
CA HIS A 47 0.91 10.37 -4.37
C HIS A 47 2.21 9.73 -4.86
N GLN A 48 3.26 9.66 -4.02
CA GLN A 48 4.46 8.91 -4.38
C GLN A 48 4.16 7.42 -4.53
N ALA A 49 3.42 6.81 -3.59
CA ALA A 49 3.03 5.42 -3.66
C ALA A 49 2.22 5.12 -4.93
N MET A 50 1.27 5.99 -5.29
CA MET A 50 0.44 5.84 -6.48
C MET A 50 1.22 5.97 -7.79
N ARG A 51 2.20 6.88 -7.86
CA ARG A 51 3.13 6.93 -9.00
C ARG A 51 3.89 5.61 -9.17
N MET A 52 4.46 5.08 -8.08
CA MET A 52 5.19 3.81 -8.12
C MET A 52 4.28 2.63 -8.49
N HIS A 53 3.04 2.61 -8.00
CA HIS A 53 2.03 1.62 -8.38
C HIS A 53 1.75 1.66 -9.89
N ASN A 54 1.49 2.84 -10.45
CA ASN A 54 1.23 2.98 -11.87
C ASN A 54 2.44 2.59 -12.73
N ASP A 55 3.66 2.96 -12.30
CA ASP A 55 4.89 2.59 -12.99
C ASP A 55 5.06 1.06 -13.02
N ARG A 56 4.73 0.37 -11.92
CA ARG A 56 4.80 -1.09 -11.82
C ARG A 56 3.77 -1.82 -12.69
N LEU A 57 2.57 -1.26 -12.83
CA LEU A 57 1.48 -1.86 -13.60
C LEU A 57 1.38 -1.36 -15.05
N GLY A 58 2.21 -0.38 -15.44
CA GLY A 58 2.19 0.20 -16.78
C GLY A 58 0.95 1.06 -17.06
N TYR A 59 0.35 1.66 -16.02
CA TYR A 59 -0.86 2.50 -16.15
C TYR A 59 -0.58 3.94 -16.61
N GLY A 60 0.68 4.29 -16.83
CA GLY A 60 1.09 5.64 -17.19
C GLY A 60 1.13 6.59 -16.01
N GLU A 61 1.31 7.89 -16.27
CA GLU A 61 1.51 8.87 -15.21
C GLU A 61 0.31 8.97 -14.26
N TYR A 62 0.57 8.89 -12.94
CA TYR A 62 -0.46 9.14 -11.94
C TYR A 62 -0.83 10.62 -11.90
N GLN A 63 -2.12 10.91 -12.13
CA GLN A 63 -2.69 12.24 -12.04
C GLN A 63 -3.53 12.35 -10.75
N PRO A 64 -3.06 13.05 -9.72
CA PRO A 64 -3.85 13.27 -8.51
C PRO A 64 -5.09 14.12 -8.82
N THR A 65 -6.18 13.83 -8.13
CA THR A 65 -7.42 14.61 -8.24
C THR A 65 -7.17 16.07 -7.86
N GLU A 66 -7.65 16.99 -8.70
CA GLU A 66 -7.51 18.43 -8.45
C GLU A 66 -8.12 18.82 -7.10
N GLY A 67 -7.39 19.66 -6.35
CA GLY A 67 -7.81 20.13 -5.03
C GLY A 67 -7.60 19.14 -3.88
N VAL A 68 -7.14 17.91 -4.15
CA VAL A 68 -6.78 16.93 -3.11
C VAL A 68 -5.28 17.05 -2.81
N PRO A 69 -4.88 17.48 -1.59
CA PRO A 69 -3.48 17.55 -1.23
C PRO A 69 -2.88 16.16 -1.07
N ASP A 70 -1.56 16.05 -1.27
CA ASP A 70 -0.83 14.84 -0.96
C ASP A 70 -0.80 14.58 0.55
N HIS A 71 -0.89 13.31 0.95
CA HIS A 71 -0.73 12.89 2.34
C HIS A 71 0.70 12.39 2.54
N PHE A 72 1.52 13.20 3.20
CA PHE A 72 2.86 12.80 3.64
C PHE A 72 2.77 12.06 4.96
N TYR A 73 3.45 10.92 5.03
CA TYR A 73 3.39 10.08 6.22
C TYR A 73 4.17 10.70 7.37
N SER A 74 3.67 10.48 8.58
CA SER A 74 4.29 10.86 9.83
C SER A 74 5.17 9.73 10.39
N GLU A 75 6.10 10.09 11.27
CA GLU A 75 6.91 9.10 12.01
C GLU A 75 6.03 8.22 12.94
N GLU A 76 4.88 8.73 13.39
CA GLU A 76 3.90 7.96 14.18
C GLU A 76 3.29 6.83 13.34
N GLU A 77 2.88 7.12 12.09
CA GLU A 77 2.38 6.11 11.17
C GLU A 77 3.43 5.03 10.85
N VAL A 78 4.70 5.44 10.73
CA VAL A 78 5.82 4.50 10.53
C VAL A 78 5.99 3.60 11.75
N ALA A 79 6.00 4.18 12.95
CA ALA A 79 6.13 3.41 14.19
C ALA A 79 4.98 2.40 14.38
N GLU A 80 3.75 2.79 14.02
CA GLU A 80 2.58 1.89 14.03
C GLU A 80 2.78 0.72 13.06
N GLN A 81 3.20 1.01 11.82
CA GLN A 81 3.44 -0.02 10.83
C GLN A 81 4.59 -0.94 11.24
N ASP A 82 5.70 -0.41 11.75
CA ASP A 82 6.86 -1.20 12.20
C ASP A 82 6.51 -2.13 13.36
N ALA A 83 5.71 -1.65 14.32
CA ALA A 83 5.21 -2.46 15.42
C ALA A 83 4.36 -3.64 14.91
N TYR A 84 3.52 -3.41 13.90
CA TYR A 84 2.75 -4.46 13.26
C TYR A 84 3.63 -5.45 12.48
N LEU A 85 4.55 -4.94 11.66
CA LEU A 85 5.45 -5.74 10.82
C LEU A 85 6.29 -6.72 11.65
N THR A 86 6.66 -6.36 12.87
CA THR A 86 7.44 -7.22 13.80
C THR A 86 6.75 -8.57 14.07
N ASN A 87 5.41 -8.61 14.08
CA ASN A 87 4.63 -9.82 14.37
C ASN A 87 3.88 -10.36 13.14
N ARG A 88 4.05 -9.72 11.99
CA ARG A 88 3.29 -10.03 10.78
C ARG A 88 3.82 -11.31 10.14
N THR A 89 2.92 -12.26 9.87
CA THR A 89 3.22 -13.41 9.02
C THR A 89 2.57 -13.19 7.66
N VAL A 90 3.38 -13.04 6.61
CA VAL A 90 2.91 -12.98 5.23
C VAL A 90 2.57 -14.40 4.77
N ARG A 91 1.35 -14.64 4.30
CA ARG A 91 0.88 -15.93 3.79
C ARG A 91 0.34 -15.80 2.38
#